data_AF-A0A2D7CRL6-F1
#
_entry.id   AF-A0A2D7CRL6-F1
#
_cell.length_a   1.000
_cell.length_b   1.000
_cell.length_c   1.000
_cell.angle_alpha   90.00
_cell.angle_beta   90.00
_cell.angle_gamma   90.00
#
_symmetry.space_group_name_H-M   'P 1'
#
loop_
_entity.id
_entity.type
_entity.pdbx_description
1 polymer ?
#
loop_
_entity_poly.entity_id
_entity_poly.type
_entity_poly.pdbx_seq_one_letter_code
_entity_poly.pdbx_strand_id
1 'polypeptide(L)'
;MLDETRPCDSKSRKPNRYTRSELEILIKRHRMPLSDAQVREMSVTKLCDYVRSYPERMERRRRTLRARKEEEDRKRILLEKKREEEKKRRKEIKEFREEKELIARILAEKRKARETEEANKKREKAMMVCDKRSLLPLRSYQSDVVEFMKHHSRLLVYHKMGTGKTLTAVVVSQCFLDAFPHRKVVVVSPASLLDNFRNGMKQYGNLRHEKNYEFYSIQKCTSLLKKGELNCRNKLVIIDEVHNYKTDVRRDKNGKIISGKNIFEGYKCFLRAQKLLLLTGTPLYNNPNDLNVYKVLLNYNPDKKQPLFDLINSFKEEPLDILRCKVSYHDFEKNNDEFPKRIDKTIQILMKPEYQKEYVTILKEILNDNQKRVLPKVFANYTESNENQFFNLTRRATQNIDSNLILNRKLHYVKHLVDKYEKRNRTLSPAERYKIIIYSQFKDHGIRLIQRIINVPFGTISGDTKVHVRSQLVQQYNQGDVTVLFLTKAGGEGLDLKGTDAIVIMEPTWNDNTTEQVIARAIRFRSHTGPRRKVKVYRLCHVADRDVTPSSKKFIKNYIRAVGLQPPKTTGLLEHLISSDMIIAVYQRAKQKALKKMEDELEKLSIEKNNCR
;
A
#
# COMPACT_ATOMS: atom_id res chain seq x y z
N MET A 1 -96.70 -51.58 -28.71
CA MET A 1 -96.32 -51.51 -30.15
C MET A 1 -97.12 -52.48 -31.00
N LEU A 2 -97.59 -53.60 -30.44
CA LEU A 2 -98.69 -54.40 -31.00
C LEU A 2 -99.88 -54.30 -30.03
N ASP A 3 -101.08 -54.52 -30.54
CA ASP A 3 -102.32 -54.75 -29.79
C ASP A 3 -102.26 -56.15 -29.15
N GLU A 4 -102.44 -56.20 -27.84
CA GLU A 4 -102.33 -57.42 -27.04
C GLU A 4 -103.45 -58.43 -27.32
N THR A 5 -104.55 -57.98 -27.91
CA THR A 5 -105.70 -58.83 -28.23
C THR A 5 -105.50 -59.71 -29.47
N ARG A 6 -104.47 -59.44 -30.29
CA ARG A 6 -104.13 -60.20 -31.51
C ARG A 6 -103.01 -61.23 -31.23
N PRO A 7 -103.27 -62.54 -31.43
CA PRO A 7 -102.27 -63.58 -31.17
C PRO A 7 -101.22 -63.70 -32.29
N CYS A 8 -99.95 -63.91 -31.91
CA CYS A 8 -98.84 -64.19 -32.84
C CYS A 8 -98.76 -65.69 -33.23
N ASP A 9 -99.39 -66.59 -32.47
CA ASP A 9 -99.27 -68.04 -32.64
C ASP A 9 -100.16 -68.60 -33.76
N SER A 10 -99.52 -69.42 -34.60
CA SER A 10 -100.11 -70.26 -35.64
C SER A 10 -101.23 -71.20 -35.18
N LYS A 11 -101.30 -71.58 -33.89
CA LYS A 11 -102.26 -72.58 -33.37
C LYS A 11 -103.59 -72.04 -32.82
N SER A 12 -103.80 -70.73 -32.76
CA SER A 12 -105.05 -70.13 -32.19
C SER A 12 -106.18 -69.97 -33.23
N ARG A 13 -107.38 -70.53 -32.99
CA ARG A 13 -108.55 -70.39 -33.90
C ARG A 13 -109.27 -69.03 -33.82
N LYS A 14 -108.55 -67.91 -33.66
CA LYS A 14 -109.13 -66.55 -33.67
C LYS A 14 -108.94 -65.89 -35.05
N PRO A 15 -109.96 -65.22 -35.62
CA PRO A 15 -109.95 -64.72 -37.00
C PRO A 15 -109.08 -63.46 -37.23
N ASN A 16 -108.48 -62.89 -36.18
CA ASN A 16 -107.83 -61.58 -36.25
C ASN A 16 -106.33 -61.64 -35.90
N ARG A 17 -105.50 -62.08 -36.87
CA ARG A 17 -104.02 -62.18 -36.73
C ARG A 17 -103.32 -61.05 -37.49
N TYR A 18 -102.10 -60.74 -37.04
CA TYR A 18 -101.22 -59.82 -37.77
C TYR A 18 -100.79 -60.40 -39.11
N THR A 19 -100.95 -59.60 -40.15
CA THR A 19 -100.40 -59.86 -41.48
C THR A 19 -98.93 -59.50 -41.53
N ARG A 20 -98.21 -60.10 -42.48
CA ARG A 20 -96.79 -59.80 -42.70
C ARG A 20 -96.56 -58.31 -42.96
N SER A 21 -97.39 -57.70 -43.81
CA SER A 21 -97.31 -56.29 -44.18
C SER A 21 -97.44 -55.36 -42.97
N GLU A 22 -98.33 -55.66 -42.03
CA GLU A 22 -98.49 -54.88 -40.78
C GLU A 22 -97.23 -54.96 -39.89
N LEU A 23 -96.59 -56.13 -39.80
CA LEU A 23 -95.36 -56.31 -39.02
C LEU A 23 -94.14 -55.65 -39.68
N GLU A 24 -94.04 -55.70 -41.00
CA GLU A 24 -92.97 -55.03 -41.76
C GLU A 24 -93.01 -53.50 -41.60
N ILE A 25 -94.22 -52.92 -41.60
CA ILE A 25 -94.42 -51.49 -41.31
C ILE A 25 -93.94 -51.13 -39.90
N LEU A 26 -94.25 -51.95 -38.90
CA LEU A 26 -93.83 -51.71 -37.51
C LEU A 26 -92.30 -51.82 -37.32
N ILE A 27 -91.67 -52.79 -37.99
CA ILE A 27 -90.21 -52.97 -37.98
C ILE A 27 -89.51 -51.75 -38.58
N LYS A 28 -89.98 -51.26 -39.74
CA LYS A 28 -89.44 -50.06 -40.39
C LYS A 28 -89.70 -48.80 -39.57
N ARG A 29 -90.93 -48.61 -39.08
CA ARG A 29 -91.34 -47.43 -38.29
C ARG A 29 -90.52 -47.28 -37.01
N HIS A 30 -90.22 -48.38 -36.33
CA HIS A 30 -89.44 -48.37 -35.09
C HIS A 30 -87.94 -48.62 -35.30
N ARG A 31 -87.47 -48.59 -36.56
CA ARG A 31 -86.06 -48.80 -36.95
C ARG A 31 -85.45 -50.01 -36.24
N MET A 32 -86.19 -51.11 -36.21
CA MET A 32 -85.71 -52.34 -35.57
C MET A 32 -84.57 -52.93 -36.43
N PRO A 33 -83.49 -53.47 -35.82
CA PRO A 33 -82.29 -53.91 -36.52
C PRO A 33 -82.50 -55.29 -37.15
N LEU A 34 -83.42 -55.38 -38.11
CA LEU A 34 -83.60 -56.53 -38.99
C LEU A 34 -83.37 -56.06 -40.43
N SER A 35 -82.57 -56.80 -41.19
CA SER A 35 -82.39 -56.55 -42.61
C SER A 35 -83.60 -57.00 -43.43
N ASP A 36 -83.84 -56.40 -44.60
CA ASP A 36 -84.96 -56.78 -45.48
C ASP A 36 -84.92 -58.26 -45.93
N ALA A 37 -83.74 -58.90 -45.90
CA ALA A 37 -83.59 -60.34 -46.16
C ALA A 37 -84.10 -61.17 -44.97
N GLN A 38 -83.67 -60.86 -43.74
CA GLN A 38 -84.14 -61.51 -42.52
C GLN A 38 -85.64 -61.34 -42.32
N VAL A 39 -86.16 -60.15 -42.63
CA VAL A 39 -87.59 -59.88 -42.58
C VAL A 39 -88.37 -60.73 -43.58
N ARG A 40 -87.79 -61.14 -44.73
CA ARG A 40 -88.44 -62.03 -45.73
C ARG A 40 -88.31 -63.52 -45.42
N GLU A 41 -87.24 -63.94 -44.77
CA GLU A 41 -87.00 -65.35 -44.45
C GLU A 41 -87.75 -65.80 -43.19
N MET A 42 -88.05 -64.89 -42.26
CA MET A 42 -88.75 -65.24 -41.02
C MET A 42 -90.23 -65.58 -41.26
N SER A 43 -90.75 -66.53 -40.49
CA SER A 43 -92.20 -66.78 -40.46
C SER A 43 -92.92 -65.61 -39.78
N VAL A 44 -94.19 -65.37 -40.15
CA VAL A 44 -95.00 -64.28 -39.58
C VAL A 44 -95.07 -64.37 -38.04
N THR A 45 -95.15 -65.57 -37.49
CA THR A 45 -95.09 -65.83 -36.04
C THR A 45 -93.75 -65.37 -35.43
N LYS A 46 -92.61 -65.75 -36.02
CA LYS A 46 -91.29 -65.33 -35.52
C LYS A 46 -91.08 -63.81 -35.61
N LEU A 47 -91.60 -63.18 -36.66
CA LEU A 47 -91.59 -61.71 -36.81
C LEU A 47 -92.44 -61.03 -35.75
N CYS A 48 -93.64 -61.55 -35.49
CA CYS A 48 -94.57 -61.03 -34.49
C CYS A 48 -93.98 -61.12 -33.08
N ASP A 49 -93.35 -62.25 -32.71
CA ASP A 49 -92.68 -62.43 -31.42
C ASP A 49 -91.44 -61.52 -31.27
N TYR A 50 -90.70 -61.29 -32.36
CA TYR A 50 -89.58 -60.35 -32.37
C TYR A 50 -90.05 -58.90 -32.11
N VAL A 51 -91.07 -58.45 -32.83
CA VAL A 51 -91.64 -57.10 -32.68
C VAL A 51 -92.24 -56.93 -31.28
N ARG A 52 -92.90 -57.97 -30.75
CA ARG A 52 -93.48 -57.97 -29.40
C ARG A 52 -92.41 -57.87 -28.30
N SER A 53 -91.29 -58.59 -28.45
CA SER A 53 -90.21 -58.60 -27.44
C SER A 53 -89.17 -57.48 -27.58
N TYR A 54 -89.22 -56.70 -28.67
CA TYR A 54 -88.24 -55.64 -28.96
C TYR A 54 -88.19 -54.49 -27.93
N PRO A 55 -89.33 -53.97 -27.39
CA PRO A 55 -89.31 -52.91 -26.37
C PRO A 55 -88.53 -53.32 -25.11
N GLU A 56 -88.76 -54.53 -24.60
CA GLU A 56 -88.05 -55.05 -23.42
C GLU A 56 -86.55 -55.23 -23.68
N ARG A 57 -86.16 -55.68 -24.88
CA ARG A 57 -84.74 -55.80 -25.27
C ARG A 57 -84.05 -54.44 -25.30
N MET A 58 -84.73 -53.41 -25.79
CA MET A 58 -84.21 -52.03 -25.80
C MET A 58 -84.09 -51.46 -24.39
N GLU A 59 -85.08 -51.71 -23.52
CA GLU A 59 -85.06 -51.30 -22.12
C GLU A 59 -83.87 -51.94 -21.37
N ARG A 60 -83.64 -53.24 -21.55
CA ARG A 60 -82.48 -53.96 -20.98
C ARG A 60 -81.17 -53.35 -21.46
N ARG A 61 -81.01 -53.13 -22.77
CA ARG A 61 -79.79 -52.54 -23.36
C ARG A 61 -79.51 -51.14 -22.82
N ARG A 62 -80.55 -50.30 -22.64
CA ARG A 62 -80.43 -48.96 -22.03
C ARG A 62 -79.98 -49.03 -20.58
N ARG A 63 -80.51 -49.98 -19.79
CA ARG A 63 -80.08 -50.19 -18.39
C ARG A 63 -78.61 -50.60 -18.29
N THR A 64 -78.16 -51.53 -19.14
CA THR A 64 -76.75 -51.95 -19.17
C THR A 64 -75.79 -50.82 -19.56
N LEU A 65 -76.18 -49.98 -20.53
CA LEU A 65 -75.39 -48.81 -20.95
C LEU A 65 -75.31 -47.75 -19.86
N ARG A 66 -76.41 -47.48 -19.13
CA ARG A 66 -76.41 -46.56 -17.99
C ARG A 66 -75.49 -47.06 -16.86
N ALA A 67 -75.59 -48.34 -16.50
CA ALA A 67 -74.75 -48.94 -15.47
C ALA A 67 -73.25 -48.88 -15.82
N ARG A 68 -72.87 -49.16 -17.09
CA ARG A 68 -71.48 -49.01 -17.56
C ARG A 68 -70.99 -47.57 -17.46
N LYS A 69 -71.81 -46.61 -17.86
CA LYS A 69 -71.43 -45.19 -17.82
C LYS A 69 -71.24 -44.70 -16.37
N GLU A 70 -72.13 -45.09 -15.46
CA GLU A 70 -71.98 -44.80 -14.03
C GLU A 70 -70.72 -45.42 -13.41
N GLU A 71 -70.34 -46.63 -13.82
CA GLU A 71 -69.12 -47.28 -13.35
C GLU A 71 -67.86 -46.58 -13.88
N GLU A 72 -67.84 -46.16 -15.15
CA GLU A 72 -66.76 -45.38 -15.74
C GLU A 72 -66.61 -44.01 -15.08
N ASP A 73 -67.71 -43.31 -14.81
CA ASP A 73 -67.71 -42.02 -14.13
C ASP A 73 -67.19 -42.15 -12.69
N ARG A 74 -67.59 -43.20 -11.95
CA ARG A 74 -67.04 -43.49 -10.61
C ARG A 74 -65.52 -43.74 -10.64
N LYS A 75 -65.03 -44.49 -11.63
CA LYS A 75 -63.59 -44.75 -11.80
C LYS A 75 -62.82 -43.47 -12.13
N ARG A 76 -63.38 -42.58 -12.96
CA ARG A 76 -62.78 -41.26 -13.26
C ARG A 76 -62.64 -40.40 -12.01
N ILE A 77 -63.72 -40.27 -11.23
CA ILE A 77 -63.71 -39.46 -9.99
C ILE A 77 -62.67 -40.01 -8.99
N LEU A 78 -62.58 -41.34 -8.84
CA LEU A 78 -61.60 -41.94 -7.94
C LEU A 78 -60.15 -41.69 -8.39
N LEU A 79 -59.88 -41.77 -9.70
CA LEU A 79 -58.56 -41.50 -10.26
C LEU A 79 -58.16 -40.03 -10.08
N GLU A 80 -59.11 -39.11 -10.24
CA GLU A 80 -58.89 -37.68 -10.07
C GLU A 80 -58.55 -37.34 -8.60
N LYS A 81 -59.32 -37.89 -7.64
CA LYS A 81 -59.00 -37.78 -6.20
C LYS A 81 -57.60 -38.29 -5.86
N LYS A 82 -57.22 -39.46 -6.39
CA LYS A 82 -55.85 -40.01 -6.19
C LYS A 82 -54.76 -39.09 -6.75
N ARG A 83 -55.00 -38.47 -7.92
CA ARG A 83 -54.06 -37.51 -8.53
C ARG A 83 -53.92 -36.23 -7.70
N GLU A 84 -55.00 -35.75 -7.10
CA GLU A 84 -54.95 -34.58 -6.21
C GLU A 84 -54.19 -34.88 -4.92
N GLU A 85 -54.43 -36.03 -4.29
CA GLU A 85 -53.68 -36.47 -3.10
C GLU A 85 -52.19 -36.64 -3.37
N GLU A 86 -51.83 -37.21 -4.53
CA GLU A 86 -50.43 -37.36 -4.93
C GLU A 86 -49.76 -36.00 -5.19
N LYS A 87 -50.48 -35.05 -5.82
CA LYS A 87 -50.00 -33.67 -5.99
C LYS A 87 -49.76 -33.00 -4.64
N LYS A 88 -50.67 -33.17 -3.68
CA LYS A 88 -50.56 -32.61 -2.32
C LYS A 88 -49.33 -33.18 -1.60
N ARG A 89 -49.15 -34.51 -1.61
CA ARG A 89 -47.96 -35.18 -1.05
C ARG A 89 -46.66 -34.70 -1.70
N ARG A 90 -46.63 -34.54 -3.02
CA ARG A 90 -45.44 -34.02 -3.73
C ARG A 90 -45.10 -32.59 -3.31
N LYS A 91 -46.11 -31.75 -3.06
CA LYS A 91 -45.92 -30.38 -2.57
C LYS A 91 -45.35 -30.36 -1.15
N GLU A 92 -45.92 -31.15 -0.24
CA GLU A 92 -45.43 -31.30 1.14
C GLU A 92 -43.99 -31.82 1.19
N ILE A 93 -43.64 -32.82 0.36
CA ILE A 93 -42.26 -33.34 0.26
C ILE A 93 -41.30 -32.27 -0.28
N LYS A 94 -41.75 -31.43 -1.21
CA LYS A 94 -40.94 -30.34 -1.76
C LYS A 94 -40.68 -29.25 -0.71
N GLU A 95 -41.72 -28.83 0.02
CA GLU A 95 -41.60 -27.86 1.12
C GLU A 95 -40.67 -28.38 2.22
N PHE A 96 -40.80 -29.65 2.62
CA PHE A 96 -39.91 -30.27 3.60
C PHE A 96 -38.44 -30.34 3.14
N ARG A 97 -38.19 -30.57 1.83
CA ARG A 97 -36.83 -30.54 1.27
C ARG A 97 -36.23 -29.14 1.31
N GLU A 98 -37.00 -28.12 0.93
CA GLU A 98 -36.56 -26.72 0.96
C GLU A 98 -36.25 -26.26 2.40
N GLU A 99 -37.08 -26.64 3.37
CA GLU A 99 -36.85 -26.36 4.79
C GLU A 99 -35.58 -27.05 5.31
N LYS A 100 -35.38 -28.32 4.95
CA LYS A 100 -34.17 -29.07 5.34
C LYS A 100 -32.89 -28.46 4.75
N GLU A 101 -32.93 -27.98 3.51
CA GLU A 101 -31.81 -27.25 2.90
C GLU A 101 -31.53 -25.92 3.59
N LEU A 102 -32.56 -25.17 3.96
CA LEU A 102 -32.42 -23.90 4.68
C LEU A 102 -31.76 -24.14 6.06
N ILE A 103 -32.24 -25.14 6.81
CA ILE A 103 -31.65 -25.52 8.10
C ILE A 103 -30.18 -25.92 7.95
N ALA A 104 -29.84 -26.71 6.91
CA ALA A 104 -28.45 -27.10 6.64
C ALA A 104 -27.55 -25.88 6.36
N ARG A 105 -28.02 -24.88 5.61
CA ARG A 105 -27.29 -23.63 5.36
C ARG A 105 -27.06 -22.84 6.65
N ILE A 106 -28.09 -22.67 7.47
CA ILE A 106 -28.00 -21.96 8.75
C ILE A 106 -27.01 -22.65 9.70
N LEU A 107 -27.05 -23.98 9.79
CA LEU A 107 -26.10 -24.74 10.62
C LEU A 107 -24.66 -24.61 10.10
N ALA A 108 -24.45 -24.62 8.78
CA ALA A 108 -23.13 -24.40 8.19
C ALA A 108 -22.58 -22.99 8.46
N GLU A 109 -23.43 -21.96 8.40
CA GLU A 109 -23.07 -20.59 8.77
C GLU A 109 -22.72 -20.46 10.25
N LYS A 110 -23.54 -21.04 11.14
CA LYS A 110 -23.27 -21.06 12.59
C LYS A 110 -21.97 -21.78 12.92
N ARG A 111 -21.69 -22.91 12.24
CA ARG A 111 -20.42 -23.64 12.41
C ARG A 111 -19.23 -22.80 11.96
N LYS A 112 -19.31 -22.18 10.77
CA LYS A 112 -18.26 -21.25 10.28
C LYS A 112 -18.04 -20.08 11.23
N ALA A 113 -19.12 -19.53 11.80
CA ALA A 113 -19.03 -18.45 12.79
C ALA A 113 -18.30 -18.90 14.06
N ARG A 114 -18.65 -20.07 14.61
CA ARG A 114 -17.96 -20.65 15.79
C ARG A 114 -16.49 -20.95 15.53
N GLU A 115 -16.17 -21.59 14.41
CA GLU A 115 -14.78 -21.88 14.00
C GLU A 115 -13.99 -20.56 13.82
N THR A 116 -14.64 -19.50 13.30
CA THR A 116 -14.03 -18.17 13.18
C THR A 116 -13.79 -17.54 14.55
N GLU A 117 -14.73 -17.66 15.49
CA GLU A 117 -14.62 -17.13 16.85
C GLU A 117 -13.50 -17.82 17.65
N GLU A 118 -13.44 -19.16 17.60
CA GLU A 118 -12.34 -19.93 18.22
C GLU A 118 -10.98 -19.59 17.60
N ALA A 119 -10.92 -19.48 16.27
CA ALA A 119 -9.71 -19.04 15.59
C ALA A 119 -9.30 -17.61 16.01
N ASN A 120 -10.25 -16.70 16.20
CA ASN A 120 -9.99 -15.34 16.67
C ASN A 120 -9.47 -15.31 18.11
N LYS A 121 -10.07 -16.07 19.04
CA LYS A 121 -9.55 -16.22 20.41
C LYS A 121 -8.13 -16.78 20.45
N LYS A 122 -7.85 -17.79 19.61
CA LYS A 122 -6.50 -18.37 19.48
C LYS A 122 -5.49 -17.35 18.90
N ARG A 123 -5.92 -16.52 17.94
CA ARG A 123 -5.11 -15.44 17.36
C ARG A 123 -4.79 -14.35 18.36
N GLU A 124 -5.77 -13.87 19.12
CA GLU A 124 -5.56 -12.86 20.16
C GLU A 124 -4.56 -13.35 21.20
N LYS A 125 -4.70 -14.61 21.65
CA LYS A 125 -3.76 -15.22 22.59
C LYS A 125 -2.34 -15.34 22.01
N ALA A 126 -2.20 -15.65 20.72
CA ALA A 126 -0.90 -15.68 20.05
C ALA A 126 -0.26 -14.29 19.91
N MET A 127 -1.06 -13.24 19.66
CA MET A 127 -0.59 -11.85 19.56
C MET A 127 -0.19 -11.25 20.92
N MET A 128 -0.70 -11.75 22.04
CA MET A 128 -0.33 -11.24 23.37
C MET A 128 1.11 -11.59 23.81
N VAL A 129 1.81 -12.51 23.12
CA VAL A 129 3.11 -13.04 23.56
C VAL A 129 4.26 -12.68 22.60
N CYS A 130 3.96 -12.05 21.47
CA CYS A 130 4.93 -11.84 20.40
C CYS A 130 6.01 -10.77 20.68
N ASP A 131 5.71 -9.78 21.51
CA ASP A 131 6.63 -8.70 21.92
C ASP A 131 7.67 -9.19 22.94
N LYS A 132 7.28 -10.10 23.85
CA LYS A 132 8.16 -10.72 24.86
C LYS A 132 9.25 -11.63 24.28
N ARG A 133 9.15 -12.03 23.01
CA ARG A 133 10.14 -12.88 22.33
C ARG A 133 11.33 -12.10 21.76
N SER A 134 11.25 -10.77 21.71
CA SER A 134 12.36 -9.93 21.25
C SER A 134 13.51 -9.98 22.26
N LEU A 135 14.73 -10.30 21.80
CA LEU A 135 15.94 -10.21 22.63
C LEU A 135 16.25 -8.78 23.08
N LEU A 136 15.74 -7.78 22.34
CA LEU A 136 15.84 -6.38 22.70
C LEU A 136 14.50 -5.89 23.27
N PRO A 137 14.48 -5.31 24.49
CA PRO A 137 13.26 -4.76 25.04
C PRO A 137 12.76 -3.60 24.18
N LEU A 138 11.47 -3.58 23.92
CA LEU A 138 10.82 -2.49 23.20
C LEU A 138 10.64 -1.30 24.12
N ARG A 139 10.79 -0.10 23.56
CA ARG A 139 10.45 1.14 24.25
C ARG A 139 8.95 1.40 24.17
N SER A 140 8.45 2.25 25.06
CA SER A 140 7.03 2.65 25.13
C SER A 140 6.44 2.98 23.76
N TYR A 141 7.02 3.93 23.02
CA TYR A 141 6.54 4.31 21.70
C TYR A 141 6.60 3.20 20.64
N GLN A 142 7.49 2.21 20.79
CA GLN A 142 7.55 1.04 19.91
C GLN A 142 6.47 0.03 20.29
N SER A 143 6.26 -0.20 21.58
CA SER A 143 5.19 -1.02 22.12
C SER A 143 3.82 -0.46 21.72
N ASP A 144 3.61 0.85 21.74
CA ASP A 144 2.37 1.52 21.30
C ASP A 144 2.07 1.28 19.80
N VAL A 145 3.11 1.14 18.98
CA VAL A 145 2.96 0.77 17.57
C VAL A 145 2.58 -0.70 17.44
N VAL A 146 3.26 -1.58 18.16
CA VAL A 146 3.00 -3.02 18.14
C VAL A 146 1.58 -3.32 18.60
N GLU A 147 1.18 -2.76 19.75
CA GLU A 147 -0.14 -2.93 20.35
C GLU A 147 -1.25 -2.44 19.41
N PHE A 148 -1.09 -1.22 18.87
CA PHE A 148 -2.05 -0.70 17.91
C PHE A 148 -2.19 -1.61 16.68
N MET A 149 -1.08 -2.11 16.15
CA MET A 149 -1.07 -3.01 15.00
C MET A 149 -1.59 -4.42 15.32
N LYS A 150 -1.85 -4.79 16.59
CA LYS A 150 -2.59 -6.01 16.92
C LYS A 150 -4.04 -5.87 16.45
N HIS A 151 -4.68 -4.76 16.80
CA HIS A 151 -6.10 -4.50 16.54
C HIS A 151 -6.39 -3.81 15.19
N HIS A 152 -5.45 -3.01 14.69
CA HIS A 152 -5.64 -2.20 13.50
C HIS A 152 -4.92 -2.76 12.27
N SER A 153 -5.37 -2.35 11.08
CA SER A 153 -4.82 -2.86 9.81
C SER A 153 -3.77 -1.95 9.19
N ARG A 154 -3.78 -0.65 9.46
CA ARG A 154 -2.99 0.33 8.71
C ARG A 154 -2.43 1.38 9.65
N LEU A 155 -1.14 1.66 9.54
CA LEU A 155 -0.48 2.68 10.36
C LEU A 155 0.72 3.30 9.62
N LEU A 156 0.85 4.62 9.72
CA LEU A 156 2.06 5.35 9.39
C LEU A 156 2.91 5.55 10.65
N VAL A 157 4.08 4.93 10.67
CA VAL A 157 5.11 5.13 11.69
C VAL A 157 6.05 6.22 11.22
N TYR A 158 5.73 7.46 11.59
CA TYR A 158 6.57 8.63 11.43
C TYR A 158 7.49 8.79 12.63
N HIS A 159 8.49 7.92 12.76
CA HIS A 159 9.52 8.09 13.78
C HIS A 159 10.80 8.62 13.15
N LYS A 160 11.45 9.62 13.79
CA LYS A 160 12.70 10.21 13.29
C LYS A 160 13.80 9.17 13.18
N MET A 161 14.85 9.49 12.46
CA MET A 161 15.89 8.50 12.14
C MET A 161 16.67 8.07 13.39
N GLY A 162 17.11 6.81 13.44
CA GLY A 162 17.84 6.29 14.62
C GLY A 162 16.97 5.90 15.82
N THR A 163 15.65 5.97 15.71
CA THR A 163 14.66 5.59 16.75
C THR A 163 14.31 4.09 16.76
N GLY A 164 14.85 3.27 15.85
CA GLY A 164 14.60 1.82 15.86
C GLY A 164 13.34 1.35 15.12
N LYS A 165 12.83 2.12 14.14
CA LYS A 165 11.70 1.72 13.27
C LYS A 165 11.80 0.30 12.71
N THR A 166 13.00 -0.11 12.31
CA THR A 166 13.25 -1.46 11.76
C THR A 166 12.92 -2.54 12.78
N LEU A 167 13.36 -2.40 14.03
CA LEU A 167 13.04 -3.34 15.10
C LEU A 167 11.52 -3.37 15.34
N THR A 168 10.88 -2.20 15.41
CA THR A 168 9.42 -2.09 15.55
C THR A 168 8.69 -2.87 14.45
N ALA A 169 9.12 -2.72 13.20
CA ALA A 169 8.54 -3.41 12.06
C ALA A 169 8.76 -4.93 12.09
N VAL A 170 9.95 -5.38 12.55
CA VAL A 170 10.23 -6.80 12.77
C VAL A 170 9.29 -7.37 13.82
N VAL A 171 9.09 -6.71 14.96
CA VAL A 171 8.16 -7.19 16.00
C VAL A 171 6.73 -7.26 15.45
N VAL A 172 6.23 -6.19 14.81
CA VAL A 172 4.89 -6.20 14.20
C VAL A 172 4.73 -7.37 13.23
N SER A 173 5.76 -7.67 12.44
CA SER A 173 5.73 -8.80 11.50
C SER A 173 5.69 -10.17 12.18
N GLN A 174 6.42 -10.33 13.28
CA GLN A 174 6.41 -11.57 14.06
C GLN A 174 5.07 -11.76 14.77
N CYS A 175 4.48 -10.70 15.34
CA CYS A 175 3.13 -10.72 15.89
C CYS A 175 2.08 -11.11 14.84
N PHE A 176 2.22 -10.59 13.61
CA PHE A 176 1.34 -10.95 12.51
C PHE A 176 1.49 -12.42 12.11
N LEU A 177 2.71 -12.95 12.04
CA LEU A 177 2.96 -14.34 11.67
C LEU A 177 2.56 -15.32 12.78
N ASP A 178 2.67 -14.94 14.05
CA ASP A 178 2.14 -15.73 15.17
C ASP A 178 0.61 -15.86 15.09
N ALA A 179 -0.09 -14.78 14.71
CA ALA A 179 -1.53 -14.81 14.47
C ALA A 179 -1.90 -15.55 13.17
N PHE A 180 -1.05 -15.46 12.15
CA PHE A 180 -1.31 -16.01 10.82
C PHE A 180 -0.10 -16.79 10.26
N PRO A 181 0.18 -18.00 10.76
CA PRO A 181 1.39 -18.78 10.41
C PRO A 181 1.58 -19.13 8.93
N HIS A 182 0.48 -19.18 8.16
CA HIS A 182 0.50 -19.51 6.73
C HIS A 182 0.53 -18.29 5.82
N ARG A 183 0.44 -17.07 6.40
CA ARG A 183 0.47 -15.83 5.63
C ARG A 183 1.91 -15.37 5.43
N LYS A 184 2.10 -14.49 4.45
CA LYS A 184 3.42 -13.94 4.10
C LYS A 184 3.56 -12.49 4.54
N VAL A 185 4.80 -12.07 4.75
CA VAL A 185 5.19 -10.68 5.01
C VAL A 185 6.00 -10.20 3.81
N VAL A 186 5.56 -9.09 3.21
CA VAL A 186 6.29 -8.43 2.11
C VAL A 186 6.98 -7.20 2.67
N VAL A 187 8.31 -7.17 2.59
CA VAL A 187 9.12 -6.02 3.01
C VAL A 187 9.65 -5.33 1.76
N VAL A 188 9.28 -4.06 1.59
CA VAL A 188 9.74 -3.19 0.51
C VAL A 188 10.61 -2.10 1.12
N SER A 189 11.87 -1.99 0.69
CA SER A 189 12.83 -0.99 1.20
C SER A 189 13.85 -0.64 0.09
N PRO A 190 14.59 0.48 0.15
CA PRO A 190 15.76 0.68 -0.70
C PRO A 190 16.73 -0.50 -0.64
N ALA A 191 17.39 -0.82 -1.77
CA ALA A 191 18.26 -2.01 -1.87
C ALA A 191 19.38 -2.03 -0.81
N SER A 192 19.93 -0.86 -0.49
CA SER A 192 20.96 -0.63 0.55
C SER A 192 20.48 -0.90 1.98
N LEU A 193 19.16 -0.90 2.22
CA LEU A 193 18.56 -1.04 3.55
C LEU A 193 17.97 -2.44 3.81
N LEU A 194 17.83 -3.28 2.78
CA LEU A 194 17.32 -4.64 2.93
C LEU A 194 18.16 -5.49 3.89
N ASP A 195 19.49 -5.38 3.79
CA ASP A 195 20.40 -6.10 4.70
C ASP A 195 20.31 -5.56 6.14
N ASN A 196 20.05 -4.26 6.30
CA ASN A 196 19.81 -3.69 7.63
C ASN A 196 18.52 -4.24 8.25
N PHE A 197 17.48 -4.44 7.44
CA PHE A 197 16.25 -5.09 7.91
C PHE A 197 16.51 -6.54 8.34
N ARG A 198 17.25 -7.31 7.53
CA ARG A 198 17.65 -8.69 7.87
C ARG A 198 18.48 -8.74 9.16
N ASN A 199 19.41 -7.80 9.35
CA ASN A 199 20.17 -7.70 10.58
C ASN A 199 19.27 -7.34 11.78
N GLY A 200 18.25 -6.48 11.59
CA GLY A 200 17.23 -6.23 12.59
C GLY A 200 16.44 -7.47 12.98
N MET A 201 16.17 -8.38 12.03
CA MET A 201 15.55 -9.68 12.34
C MET A 201 16.46 -10.55 13.21
N LYS A 202 17.77 -10.57 12.95
CA LYS A 202 18.74 -11.27 13.82
C LYS A 202 18.76 -10.69 15.24
N GLN A 203 18.64 -9.36 15.37
CA GLN A 203 18.57 -8.68 16.67
C GLN A 203 17.30 -8.99 17.46
N TYR A 204 16.20 -9.33 16.79
CA TYR A 204 14.99 -9.82 17.46
C TYR A 204 15.23 -11.20 18.09
N GLY A 205 16.06 -12.06 17.48
CA GLY A 205 16.44 -13.36 18.02
C GLY A 205 15.59 -14.51 17.48
N ASN A 206 14.72 -15.08 18.31
CA ASN A 206 13.96 -16.30 18.01
C ASN A 206 12.85 -16.05 16.97
N LEU A 207 13.25 -15.92 15.70
CA LEU A 207 12.36 -15.72 14.57
C LEU A 207 11.54 -16.98 14.31
N ARG A 208 10.21 -16.80 14.28
CA ARG A 208 9.30 -17.82 13.75
C ARG A 208 8.93 -17.48 12.31
N HIS A 209 8.68 -18.51 11.52
CA HIS A 209 8.19 -18.37 10.15
C HIS A 209 9.11 -17.54 9.22
N GLU A 210 10.44 -17.63 9.38
CA GLU A 210 11.41 -16.86 8.59
C GLU A 210 11.23 -17.06 7.07
N LYS A 211 10.85 -18.28 6.64
CA LYS A 211 10.55 -18.61 5.24
C LYS A 211 9.37 -17.83 4.64
N ASN A 212 8.56 -17.17 5.46
CA ASN A 212 7.37 -16.43 5.01
C ASN A 212 7.68 -14.96 4.65
N TYR A 213 8.92 -14.52 4.78
CA TYR A 213 9.34 -13.17 4.42
C TYR A 213 9.76 -13.07 2.95
N GLU A 214 9.21 -12.09 2.25
CA GLU A 214 9.56 -11.73 0.88
C GLU A 214 10.17 -10.32 0.88
N PHE A 215 11.43 -10.20 0.43
CA PHE A 215 12.17 -8.93 0.41
C PHE A 215 12.30 -8.41 -1.01
N TYR A 216 11.87 -7.17 -1.23
CA TYR A 216 11.99 -6.53 -2.53
C TYR A 216 12.60 -5.13 -2.40
N SER A 217 13.54 -4.81 -3.28
CA SER A 217 13.91 -3.41 -3.50
C SER A 217 12.71 -2.67 -4.09
N ILE A 218 12.62 -1.36 -3.89
CA ILE A 218 11.55 -0.53 -4.48
C ILE A 218 11.46 -0.76 -6.00
N GLN A 219 12.60 -0.77 -6.70
CA GLN A 219 12.67 -1.00 -8.15
C GLN A 219 12.15 -2.40 -8.52
N LYS A 220 12.57 -3.44 -7.79
CA LYS A 220 12.14 -4.82 -8.05
C LYS A 220 10.65 -4.99 -7.77
N CYS A 221 10.15 -4.44 -6.67
CA CYS A 221 8.73 -4.43 -6.32
C CYS A 221 7.90 -3.80 -7.44
N THR A 222 8.27 -2.60 -7.90
CA THR A 222 7.60 -1.94 -9.02
C THR A 222 7.63 -2.76 -10.31
N SER A 223 8.74 -3.43 -10.61
CA SER A 223 8.84 -4.31 -11.78
C SER A 223 7.86 -5.49 -11.69
N LEU A 224 7.82 -6.18 -10.54
CA LEU A 224 6.91 -7.31 -10.31
C LEU A 224 5.43 -6.90 -10.35
N LEU A 225 5.11 -5.72 -9.80
CA LEU A 225 3.76 -5.16 -9.84
C LEU A 225 3.30 -4.88 -11.26
N LYS A 226 4.16 -4.30 -12.10
CA LYS A 226 3.86 -4.05 -13.53
C LYS A 226 3.60 -5.33 -14.32
N LYS A 227 4.28 -6.43 -13.95
CA LYS A 227 4.10 -7.75 -14.57
C LYS A 227 2.91 -8.53 -13.99
N GLY A 228 2.29 -8.07 -12.90
CA GLY A 228 1.24 -8.80 -12.21
C GLY A 228 1.73 -10.01 -11.39
N GLU A 229 3.05 -10.13 -11.16
CA GLU A 229 3.68 -11.26 -10.47
C GLU A 229 3.64 -11.11 -8.93
N LEU A 230 3.35 -9.91 -8.41
CA LEU A 230 3.26 -9.65 -6.97
C LEU A 230 1.81 -9.42 -6.52
N ASN A 231 1.33 -10.27 -5.61
CA ASN A 231 0.04 -10.15 -4.95
C ASN A 231 0.22 -9.82 -3.46
N CYS A 232 -0.53 -8.84 -2.96
CA CYS A 232 -0.51 -8.40 -1.56
C CYS A 232 -1.70 -8.90 -0.72
N ARG A 233 -2.70 -9.57 -1.33
CA ARG A 233 -3.85 -10.11 -0.59
C ARG A 233 -3.41 -11.09 0.49
N ASN A 234 -4.04 -11.03 1.68
CA ASN A 234 -3.71 -11.89 2.83
C ASN A 234 -2.24 -11.81 3.27
N LYS A 235 -1.58 -10.68 3.03
CA LYS A 235 -0.20 -10.41 3.48
C LYS A 235 -0.14 -9.17 4.37
N LEU A 236 0.85 -9.14 5.25
CA LEU A 236 1.35 -7.89 5.84
C LEU A 236 2.34 -7.28 4.86
N VAL A 237 2.12 -6.04 4.47
CA VAL A 237 3.06 -5.27 3.64
C VAL A 237 3.71 -4.22 4.53
N ILE A 238 5.04 -4.23 4.55
CA ILE A 238 5.87 -3.23 5.23
C ILE A 238 6.57 -2.42 4.15
N ILE A 239 6.34 -1.12 4.13
CA ILE A 239 7.01 -0.21 3.20
C ILE A 239 7.92 0.69 4.01
N ASP A 240 9.21 0.39 3.96
CA ASP A 240 10.26 1.19 4.56
C ASP A 240 10.70 2.30 3.62
N GLU A 241 10.95 3.47 4.19
CA GLU A 241 11.11 4.73 3.47
C GLU A 241 9.99 4.96 2.44
N VAL A 242 8.73 4.84 2.89
CA VAL A 242 7.52 5.01 2.05
C VAL A 242 7.49 6.34 1.31
N HIS A 243 8.19 7.36 1.83
CA HIS A 243 8.35 8.64 1.16
C HIS A 243 8.94 8.48 -0.24
N ASN A 244 9.58 7.36 -0.62
CA ASN A 244 9.99 7.12 -2.00
C ASN A 244 8.81 7.09 -3.01
N TYR A 245 7.59 6.86 -2.54
CA TYR A 245 6.37 6.84 -3.34
C TYR A 245 5.61 8.17 -3.42
N LYS A 246 6.17 9.29 -2.90
CA LYS A 246 5.54 10.63 -2.83
C LYS A 246 4.95 11.22 -4.13
N THR A 247 5.32 10.69 -5.29
CA THR A 247 4.99 11.32 -6.57
C THR A 247 3.50 11.25 -6.86
N ASP A 248 2.86 12.42 -6.96
CA ASP A 248 1.46 12.53 -7.36
C ASP A 248 1.16 11.81 -8.68
N VAL A 249 0.06 11.07 -8.69
CA VAL A 249 -0.47 10.42 -9.88
C VAL A 249 -1.22 11.45 -10.72
N ARG A 250 -0.83 11.58 -11.99
CA ARG A 250 -1.45 12.50 -12.97
C ARG A 250 -1.70 11.77 -14.29
N ARG A 251 -2.78 12.15 -14.99
CA ARG A 251 -3.15 11.66 -16.32
C ARG A 251 -2.97 12.75 -17.37
N ASP A 252 -2.68 12.35 -18.61
CA ASP A 252 -2.88 13.22 -19.77
C ASP A 252 -4.36 13.30 -20.17
N LYS A 253 -4.65 14.10 -21.21
CA LYS A 253 -6.01 14.25 -21.77
C LYS A 253 -6.60 12.94 -22.28
N ASN A 254 -5.77 11.93 -22.57
CA ASN A 254 -6.16 10.63 -23.09
C ASN A 254 -6.30 9.57 -21.97
N GLY A 255 -6.19 9.97 -20.70
CA GLY A 255 -6.34 9.08 -19.54
C GLY A 255 -5.10 8.24 -19.18
N LYS A 256 -3.98 8.41 -19.89
CA LYS A 256 -2.73 7.69 -19.63
C LYS A 256 -1.98 8.33 -18.47
N ILE A 257 -1.48 7.50 -17.55
CA ILE A 257 -0.69 7.96 -16.41
C ILE A 257 0.64 8.53 -16.90
N ILE A 258 0.85 9.83 -16.73
CA ILE A 258 2.08 10.54 -17.12
C ILE A 258 3.05 10.71 -15.95
N SER A 259 2.54 10.78 -14.72
CA SER A 259 3.32 10.92 -13.48
C SER A 259 2.84 9.94 -12.43
N GLY A 260 3.73 9.51 -11.54
CA GLY A 260 3.37 8.63 -10.41
C GLY A 260 3.07 7.18 -10.80
N LYS A 261 3.54 6.71 -11.97
CA LYS A 261 3.33 5.32 -12.43
C LYS A 261 3.70 4.27 -11.38
N ASN A 262 4.81 4.47 -10.66
CA ASN A 262 5.30 3.50 -9.68
C ASN A 262 4.37 3.36 -8.46
N ILE A 263 3.86 4.47 -7.92
CA ILE A 263 2.90 4.43 -6.80
C ILE A 263 1.52 4.02 -7.29
N PHE A 264 1.14 4.35 -8.53
CA PHE A 264 -0.12 3.88 -9.12
C PHE A 264 -0.19 2.35 -9.19
N GLU A 265 0.88 1.69 -9.65
CA GLU A 265 0.99 0.23 -9.60
C GLU A 265 1.08 -0.29 -8.16
N GLY A 266 1.76 0.45 -7.27
CA GLY A 266 1.79 0.18 -5.83
C GLY A 266 0.39 0.09 -5.22
N TYR A 267 -0.48 1.07 -5.48
CA TYR A 267 -1.83 1.12 -4.94
C TYR A 267 -2.66 -0.13 -5.28
N LYS A 268 -2.52 -0.69 -6.50
CA LYS A 268 -3.23 -1.91 -6.90
C LYS A 268 -2.94 -3.10 -6.00
N CYS A 269 -1.76 -3.13 -5.37
CA CYS A 269 -1.34 -4.17 -4.44
C CYS A 269 -1.55 -3.72 -2.98
N PHE A 270 -0.94 -2.60 -2.57
CA PHE A 270 -0.88 -2.17 -1.17
C PHE A 270 -2.26 -1.95 -0.55
N LEU A 271 -3.24 -1.47 -1.32
CA LEU A 271 -4.61 -1.27 -0.84
C LEU A 271 -5.33 -2.58 -0.52
N ARG A 272 -4.93 -3.69 -1.16
CA ARG A 272 -5.45 -5.04 -0.94
C ARG A 272 -4.71 -5.82 0.14
N ALA A 273 -3.68 -5.23 0.74
CA ALA A 273 -2.96 -5.84 1.85
C ALA A 273 -3.89 -6.03 3.06
N GLN A 274 -3.68 -7.12 3.80
CA GLN A 274 -4.45 -7.37 5.01
C GLN A 274 -4.04 -6.41 6.13
N LYS A 275 -2.72 -6.23 6.28
CA LYS A 275 -2.14 -5.19 7.12
C LYS A 275 -1.09 -4.40 6.32
N LEU A 276 -0.98 -3.11 6.56
CA LEU A 276 -0.05 -2.20 5.89
C LEU A 276 0.66 -1.34 6.93
N LEU A 277 1.97 -1.50 7.03
CA LEU A 277 2.82 -0.71 7.93
C LEU A 277 3.73 0.19 7.07
N LEU A 278 3.56 1.50 7.18
CA LEU A 278 4.34 2.48 6.45
C LEU A 278 5.39 3.09 7.39
N LEU A 279 6.67 3.00 7.04
CA LEU A 279 7.76 3.55 7.85
C LEU A 279 8.43 4.71 7.11
N THR A 280 8.61 5.83 7.79
CA THR A 280 9.38 6.94 7.25
C THR A 280 9.94 7.80 8.37
N GLY A 281 11.18 8.29 8.20
CA GLY A 281 11.73 9.35 9.06
C GLY A 281 11.40 10.75 8.57
N THR A 282 10.86 10.88 7.36
CA THR A 282 10.66 12.15 6.64
C THR A 282 9.45 12.03 5.73
N PRO A 283 8.21 12.10 6.26
CA PRO A 283 6.99 11.91 5.47
C PRO A 283 6.81 12.99 4.41
N LEU A 284 7.33 14.20 4.69
CA LEU A 284 7.36 15.36 3.82
C LEU A 284 8.77 15.53 3.24
N TYR A 285 8.92 15.43 1.92
CA TYR A 285 10.22 15.52 1.24
C TYR A 285 10.34 16.83 0.46
N ASN A 286 9.34 17.17 -0.34
CA ASN A 286 9.32 18.33 -1.23
C ASN A 286 8.22 19.31 -0.92
N ASN A 287 6.99 18.84 -0.72
CA ASN A 287 5.82 19.69 -0.61
C ASN A 287 4.73 19.03 0.26
N PRO A 288 3.71 19.79 0.70
CA PRO A 288 2.59 19.24 1.47
C PRO A 288 1.82 18.11 0.76
N ASN A 289 1.79 18.10 -0.57
CA ASN A 289 1.09 17.07 -1.35
C ASN A 289 1.74 15.68 -1.23
N ASP A 290 2.98 15.58 -0.73
CA ASP A 290 3.62 14.31 -0.41
C ASP A 290 2.75 13.46 0.56
N LEU A 291 1.88 14.11 1.37
CA LEU A 291 0.97 13.43 2.29
C LEU A 291 -0.20 12.72 1.61
N ASN A 292 -0.53 13.08 0.36
CA ASN A 292 -1.65 12.48 -0.38
C ASN A 292 -1.50 10.96 -0.50
N VAL A 293 -0.26 10.47 -0.61
CA VAL A 293 0.02 9.04 -0.64
C VAL A 293 -0.42 8.34 0.64
N TYR A 294 -0.19 8.97 1.79
CA TYR A 294 -0.60 8.41 3.08
C TYR A 294 -2.12 8.46 3.24
N LYS A 295 -2.78 9.55 2.82
CA LYS A 295 -4.25 9.67 2.84
C LYS A 295 -4.90 8.50 2.11
N VAL A 296 -4.42 8.18 0.90
CA VAL A 296 -4.93 7.05 0.09
C VAL A 296 -4.62 5.71 0.74
N LEU A 297 -3.35 5.46 1.11
CA LEU A 297 -2.93 4.14 1.63
C LEU A 297 -3.59 3.78 2.96
N LEU A 298 -3.87 4.77 3.81
CA LEU A 298 -4.38 4.55 5.17
C LEU A 298 -5.90 4.58 5.26
N ASN A 299 -6.60 5.23 4.31
CA ASN A 299 -8.07 5.41 4.37
C ASN A 299 -8.86 4.63 3.31
N TYR A 300 -8.21 3.76 2.55
CA TYR A 300 -8.91 2.95 1.57
C TYR A 300 -9.95 2.02 2.21
N ASN A 301 -11.19 2.14 1.74
CA ASN A 301 -12.27 1.23 2.03
C ASN A 301 -12.56 0.34 0.79
N PRO A 302 -12.37 -0.99 0.87
CA PRO A 302 -12.61 -1.90 -0.24
C PRO A 302 -14.09 -2.00 -0.67
N ASP A 303 -15.04 -1.61 0.18
CA ASP A 303 -16.48 -1.71 -0.11
C ASP A 303 -16.95 -0.61 -1.07
N LYS A 304 -16.19 0.49 -1.19
CA LYS A 304 -16.46 1.56 -2.16
C LYS A 304 -15.95 1.15 -3.55
N LYS A 305 -16.87 0.65 -4.39
CA LYS A 305 -16.59 0.36 -5.81
C LYS A 305 -16.45 1.67 -6.60
N GLN A 306 -15.25 2.24 -6.59
CA GLN A 306 -14.88 3.37 -7.43
C GLN A 306 -13.57 3.10 -8.18
N PRO A 307 -13.38 3.66 -9.39
CA PRO A 307 -12.12 3.55 -10.10
C PRO A 307 -10.96 4.08 -9.26
N LEU A 308 -9.81 3.39 -9.32
CA LEU A 308 -8.66 3.71 -8.46
C LEU A 308 -8.17 5.16 -8.62
N PHE A 309 -8.24 5.72 -9.83
CA PHE A 309 -7.78 7.08 -10.06
C PHE A 309 -8.71 8.13 -9.43
N ASP A 310 -10.01 7.89 -9.45
CA ASP A 310 -11.00 8.80 -8.88
C ASP A 310 -10.91 8.78 -7.35
N LEU A 311 -10.72 7.59 -6.77
CA LEU A 311 -10.36 7.41 -5.37
C LEU A 311 -9.10 8.22 -5.00
N ILE A 312 -8.04 8.12 -5.79
CA ILE A 312 -6.78 8.84 -5.51
C ILE A 312 -7.02 10.35 -5.49
N ASN A 313 -7.84 10.86 -6.41
CA ASN A 313 -8.13 12.30 -6.48
C ASN A 313 -9.06 12.76 -5.35
N SER A 314 -10.05 11.95 -4.94
CA SER A 314 -10.94 12.32 -3.84
C SER A 314 -10.16 12.57 -2.56
N PHE A 315 -9.13 11.77 -2.28
CA PHE A 315 -8.29 11.94 -1.08
C PHE A 315 -7.32 13.13 -1.13
N LYS A 316 -7.08 13.75 -2.29
CA LYS A 316 -6.19 14.92 -2.36
C LYS A 316 -6.79 16.13 -1.65
N GLU A 317 -8.09 16.30 -1.79
CA GLU A 317 -8.86 17.43 -1.25
C GLU A 317 -9.22 17.26 0.24
N GLU A 318 -9.12 16.04 0.77
CA GLU A 318 -9.46 15.75 2.17
C GLU A 318 -8.51 16.46 3.15
N PRO A 319 -9.00 16.97 4.30
CA PRO A 319 -8.18 17.58 5.33
C PRO A 319 -7.22 16.55 5.95
N LEU A 320 -6.18 17.04 6.65
CA LEU A 320 -5.17 16.17 7.25
C LEU A 320 -5.76 15.28 8.36
N ASP A 321 -6.85 15.70 9.00
CA ASP A 321 -7.58 14.97 10.04
C ASP A 321 -8.08 13.60 9.59
N ILE A 322 -8.13 13.33 8.28
CA ILE A 322 -8.41 11.98 7.76
C ILE A 322 -7.33 10.96 8.17
N LEU A 323 -6.16 11.41 8.61
CA LEU A 323 -5.09 10.57 9.15
C LEU A 323 -5.20 10.34 10.66
N ARG A 324 -6.25 10.85 11.32
CA ARG A 324 -6.51 10.64 12.75
C ARG A 324 -6.50 9.16 13.09
N CYS A 325 -5.91 8.82 14.24
CA CYS A 325 -5.67 7.45 14.70
C CYS A 325 -4.75 6.59 13.79
N LYS A 326 -4.17 7.12 12.70
CA LYS A 326 -3.39 6.32 11.72
C LYS A 326 -1.95 6.77 11.60
N VAL A 327 -1.50 7.65 12.48
CA VAL A 327 -0.13 8.16 12.53
C VAL A 327 0.44 7.90 13.92
N SER A 328 1.67 7.39 13.98
CA SER A 328 2.49 7.33 15.18
C SER A 328 3.74 8.16 14.94
N TYR A 329 3.89 9.23 15.71
CA TYR A 329 5.01 10.16 15.67
C TYR A 329 5.94 9.93 16.87
N HIS A 330 7.25 10.01 16.63
CA HIS A 330 8.24 10.04 17.70
C HIS A 330 9.52 10.73 17.21
N ASP A 331 10.01 11.69 17.98
CA ASP A 331 11.29 12.39 17.76
C ASP A 331 12.27 12.05 18.89
N PHE A 332 13.55 12.38 18.69
CA PHE A 332 14.58 12.32 19.72
C PHE A 332 14.07 12.99 21.00
N GLU A 333 13.78 12.19 22.02
CA GLU A 333 13.46 12.70 23.35
C GLU A 333 14.58 13.67 23.78
N LYS A 334 14.23 14.95 23.94
CA LYS A 334 15.19 16.01 24.29
C LYS A 334 15.91 15.78 25.62
N ASN A 335 15.50 14.78 26.42
CA ASN A 335 16.01 14.49 27.76
C ASN A 335 16.16 12.98 28.04
N ASN A 336 16.46 12.15 27.04
CA ASN A 336 16.75 10.74 27.30
C ASN A 336 18.27 10.48 27.33
N ASP A 337 18.76 10.02 28.47
CA ASP A 337 20.12 9.53 28.70
C ASP A 337 20.41 8.23 27.92
N GLU A 338 19.78 7.96 26.79
CA GLU A 338 20.17 6.89 25.85
C GLU A 338 20.56 7.42 24.46
N PHE A 339 20.36 8.72 24.21
CA PHE A 339 20.82 9.42 22.99
C PHE A 339 21.90 10.45 23.31
N PRO A 340 22.80 10.76 22.35
CA PRO A 340 23.73 11.87 22.54
C PRO A 340 23.03 13.21 22.25
N LYS A 341 23.39 14.26 22.99
CA LYS A 341 22.91 15.63 22.77
C LYS A 341 23.49 16.19 21.47
N ARG A 342 22.63 16.68 20.59
CA ARG A 342 23.00 17.34 19.33
C ARG A 342 23.23 18.84 19.54
N ILE A 343 24.30 19.38 18.97
CA ILE A 343 24.60 20.82 18.97
C ILE A 343 24.86 21.27 17.53
N ASP A 344 23.90 21.94 16.91
CA ASP A 344 24.04 22.53 15.58
C ASP A 344 24.77 23.87 15.61
N LYS A 345 25.74 24.04 14.73
CA LYS A 345 26.48 25.28 14.50
C LYS A 345 26.46 25.61 13.01
N THR A 346 25.85 26.73 12.64
CA THR A 346 25.99 27.25 11.27
C THR A 346 27.22 28.15 11.23
N ILE A 347 28.18 27.83 10.36
CA ILE A 347 29.43 28.58 10.21
C ILE A 347 29.40 29.28 8.85
N GLN A 348 29.28 30.61 8.88
CA GLN A 348 29.45 31.45 7.70
C GLN A 348 30.93 31.76 7.54
N ILE A 349 31.50 31.42 6.39
CA ILE A 349 32.91 31.60 6.08
C ILE A 349 33.00 32.62 4.96
N LEU A 350 33.63 33.77 5.23
CA LEU A 350 33.78 34.84 4.24
C LEU A 350 34.87 34.49 3.22
N MET A 351 34.55 34.62 1.92
CA MET A 351 35.50 34.49 0.82
C MET A 351 36.65 35.50 0.96
N LYS A 352 37.88 35.09 0.61
CA LYS A 352 38.97 36.05 0.43
C LYS A 352 38.68 36.93 -0.78
N PRO A 353 39.12 38.21 -0.82
CA PRO A 353 38.86 39.11 -1.94
C PRO A 353 39.29 38.54 -3.30
N GLU A 354 40.43 37.84 -3.36
CA GLU A 354 40.95 37.21 -4.58
C GLU A 354 40.04 36.07 -5.05
N TYR A 355 39.65 35.19 -4.11
CA TYR A 355 38.73 34.08 -4.38
C TYR A 355 37.34 34.57 -4.81
N GLN A 356 36.85 35.65 -4.21
CA GLN A 356 35.54 36.22 -4.54
C GLN A 356 35.52 36.80 -5.95
N LYS A 357 36.60 37.49 -6.37
CA LYS A 357 36.71 37.99 -7.75
C LYS A 357 36.57 36.86 -8.76
N GLU A 358 37.30 35.77 -8.55
CA GLU A 358 37.27 34.58 -9.41
C GLU A 358 35.90 33.90 -9.40
N TYR A 359 35.28 33.78 -8.21
CA TYR A 359 33.93 33.24 -8.05
C TYR A 359 32.90 34.03 -8.88
N VAL A 360 32.94 35.36 -8.78
CA VAL A 360 32.04 36.24 -9.52
C VAL A 360 32.28 36.16 -11.03
N THR A 361 33.52 36.02 -11.47
CA THR A 361 33.84 35.79 -12.90
C THR A 361 33.18 34.50 -13.39
N ILE A 362 33.34 33.40 -12.66
CA ILE A 362 32.70 32.12 -13.00
C ILE A 362 31.18 32.23 -13.01
N LEU A 363 30.58 32.94 -12.04
CA LEU A 363 29.14 33.19 -12.06
C LEU A 363 28.71 33.87 -13.35
N LYS A 364 29.39 34.95 -13.76
CA LYS A 364 29.09 35.70 -14.99
C LYS A 364 29.27 34.84 -16.24
N GLU A 365 30.31 34.02 -16.30
CA GLU A 365 30.57 33.11 -17.42
C GLU A 365 29.51 32.02 -17.56
N ILE A 366 29.09 31.40 -16.46
CA ILE A 366 28.02 30.37 -16.49
C ILE A 366 26.68 30.98 -16.98
N LEU A 367 26.45 32.27 -16.72
CA LEU A 367 25.21 32.96 -17.09
C LEU A 367 25.21 33.45 -18.54
N ASN A 368 26.35 33.94 -19.01
CA ASN A 368 26.53 34.40 -20.36
C ASN A 368 26.86 33.19 -21.26
N ASP A 369 25.83 32.39 -21.59
CA ASP A 369 25.89 31.13 -22.39
C ASP A 369 26.68 31.25 -23.72
N ASN A 370 26.97 32.49 -24.16
CA ASN A 370 27.70 32.83 -25.39
C ASN A 370 29.24 32.93 -25.25
N GLN A 371 29.82 32.87 -24.06
CA GLN A 371 31.29 32.94 -23.87
C GLN A 371 31.87 31.64 -23.27
N LYS A 372 31.66 30.52 -23.97
CA LYS A 372 32.21 29.18 -23.66
C LYS A 372 33.75 29.08 -23.63
N ARG A 373 34.50 30.20 -23.63
CA ARG A 373 35.93 30.17 -23.95
C ARG A 373 36.88 29.82 -22.80
N VAL A 374 36.50 29.94 -21.52
CA VAL A 374 37.46 29.63 -20.44
C VAL A 374 36.81 29.14 -19.13
N LEU A 375 35.85 28.19 -19.18
CA LEU A 375 35.57 27.45 -17.95
C LEU A 375 36.80 26.57 -17.63
N PRO A 376 37.36 26.61 -16.40
CA PRO A 376 38.46 25.73 -16.00
C PRO A 376 38.20 24.27 -16.41
N LYS A 377 39.24 23.49 -16.77
CA LYS A 377 39.15 22.07 -17.23
C LYS A 377 38.25 21.18 -16.35
N VAL A 378 38.02 21.58 -15.10
CA VAL A 378 37.07 21.03 -14.12
C VAL A 378 35.59 20.97 -14.61
N PHE A 379 35.22 21.79 -15.60
CA PHE A 379 33.85 21.96 -16.09
C PHE A 379 33.64 21.43 -17.53
N ALA A 380 34.59 20.64 -18.06
CA ALA A 380 34.74 20.33 -19.50
C ALA A 380 33.59 19.62 -20.23
N ASN A 381 32.52 19.17 -19.55
CA ASN A 381 31.39 18.47 -20.19
C ASN A 381 30.07 19.22 -19.96
N TYR A 382 29.94 20.39 -20.58
CA TYR A 382 28.77 21.25 -20.50
C TYR A 382 27.86 21.08 -21.74
N THR A 383 26.59 20.74 -21.51
CA THR A 383 25.51 20.85 -22.49
C THR A 383 24.27 21.45 -21.81
N GLU A 384 23.84 22.63 -22.29
CA GLU A 384 22.59 23.39 -22.02
C GLU A 384 22.16 23.76 -20.57
N SER A 385 21.26 24.75 -20.51
CA SER A 385 20.99 25.74 -19.47
C SER A 385 19.89 25.36 -18.45
N ASN A 386 20.03 24.25 -17.72
CA ASN A 386 19.11 23.94 -16.62
C ASN A 386 19.49 24.66 -15.31
N GLU A 387 18.53 25.26 -14.60
CA GLU A 387 18.73 25.92 -13.28
C GLU A 387 19.44 25.00 -12.26
N ASN A 388 19.13 23.69 -12.29
CA ASN A 388 19.79 22.69 -11.46
C ASN A 388 21.29 22.54 -11.77
N GLN A 389 21.69 22.72 -13.04
CA GLN A 389 23.08 22.64 -13.48
C GLN A 389 23.86 23.88 -13.07
N PHE A 390 23.26 25.08 -13.20
CA PHE A 390 23.82 26.32 -12.65
C PHE A 390 24.20 26.14 -11.18
N PHE A 391 23.23 25.80 -10.33
CA PHE A 391 23.50 25.66 -8.89
C PHE A 391 24.46 24.52 -8.56
N ASN A 392 24.50 23.44 -9.34
CA ASN A 392 25.48 22.39 -9.13
C ASN A 392 26.92 22.87 -9.45
N LEU A 393 27.10 23.64 -10.52
CA LEU A 393 28.39 24.20 -10.92
C LEU A 393 28.87 25.27 -9.93
N THR A 394 27.99 26.19 -9.55
CA THR A 394 28.33 27.26 -8.61
C THR A 394 28.60 26.74 -7.20
N ARG A 395 27.90 25.68 -6.75
CA ARG A 395 28.24 24.98 -5.49
C ARG A 395 29.58 24.25 -5.54
N ARG A 396 30.00 23.76 -6.72
CA ARG A 396 31.37 23.23 -6.89
C ARG A 396 32.37 24.39 -6.74
N ALA A 397 32.09 25.54 -7.34
CA ALA A 397 32.90 26.74 -7.20
C ALA A 397 32.94 27.26 -5.73
N THR A 398 31.90 27.08 -4.90
CA THR A 398 32.01 27.43 -3.47
C THR A 398 32.95 26.49 -2.69
N GLN A 399 33.17 25.26 -3.17
CA GLN A 399 34.13 24.32 -2.57
C GLN A 399 35.54 24.49 -3.12
N ASN A 400 35.68 24.74 -4.42
CA ASN A 400 36.96 24.99 -5.07
C ASN A 400 36.77 25.58 -6.46
N ILE A 401 37.46 26.69 -6.71
CA ILE A 401 37.46 27.35 -8.02
C ILE A 401 38.67 26.90 -8.85
N ASP A 402 39.82 26.71 -8.20
CA ASP A 402 41.05 26.29 -8.85
C ASP A 402 41.89 25.38 -7.94
N SER A 403 42.92 24.73 -8.48
CA SER A 403 43.89 23.90 -7.78
C SER A 403 44.61 24.59 -6.60
N ASN A 404 44.52 25.92 -6.46
CA ASN A 404 45.08 26.66 -5.34
C ASN A 404 44.22 26.57 -4.07
N LEU A 405 44.33 25.42 -3.40
CA LEU A 405 43.63 25.08 -2.15
C LEU A 405 43.85 26.11 -1.02
N ILE A 406 44.92 26.93 -1.10
CA ILE A 406 45.34 27.92 -0.08
C ILE A 406 44.37 29.12 0.02
N LEU A 407 43.69 29.45 -1.08
CA LEU A 407 42.76 30.57 -1.09
C LEU A 407 41.41 30.23 -0.47
N ASN A 408 41.07 28.93 -0.37
CA ASN A 408 39.78 28.50 0.12
C ASN A 408 39.74 28.39 1.65
N ARG A 409 39.24 29.44 2.32
CA ARG A 409 39.07 29.49 3.78
C ARG A 409 38.18 28.38 4.34
N LYS A 410 37.24 27.86 3.54
CA LYS A 410 36.34 26.79 3.95
C LYS A 410 37.09 25.46 4.10
N LEU A 411 37.96 25.12 3.15
CA LEU A 411 38.83 23.93 3.28
C LEU A 411 39.78 24.05 4.48
N HIS A 412 40.37 25.23 4.69
CA HIS A 412 41.21 25.50 5.85
C HIS A 412 40.47 25.39 7.19
N TYR A 413 39.20 25.82 7.26
CA TYR A 413 38.38 25.68 8.46
C TYR A 413 38.19 24.20 8.82
N VAL A 414 37.90 23.36 7.82
CA VAL A 414 37.75 21.91 8.00
C VAL A 414 39.06 21.29 8.45
N LYS A 415 40.18 21.62 7.79
CA LYS A 415 41.52 21.18 8.19
C LYS A 415 41.83 21.55 9.64
N HIS A 416 41.55 22.81 10.02
CA HIS A 416 41.75 23.27 11.39
C HIS A 416 40.93 22.46 12.41
N LEU A 417 39.68 22.12 12.08
CA LEU A 417 38.85 21.25 12.93
C LEU A 417 39.46 19.86 13.05
N VAL A 418 39.87 19.24 11.94
CA VAL A 418 40.52 17.92 11.93
C VAL A 418 41.78 17.93 12.79
N ASP A 419 42.69 18.88 12.55
CA ASP A 419 43.94 19.02 13.31
C ASP A 419 43.67 19.23 14.80
N LYS A 420 42.60 19.97 15.15
CA LYS A 420 42.19 20.19 16.54
C LYS A 420 41.73 18.91 17.24
N TYR A 421 40.95 18.07 16.57
CA TYR A 421 40.54 16.77 17.14
C TYR A 421 41.71 15.80 17.18
N GLU A 422 42.56 15.78 16.16
CA GLU A 422 43.72 14.90 16.13
C GLU A 422 44.75 15.25 17.21
N LYS A 423 45.01 16.53 17.45
CA LYS A 423 45.86 16.97 18.58
C LYS A 423 45.34 16.45 19.93
N ARG A 424 44.01 16.33 20.11
CA ARG A 424 43.40 15.76 21.33
C ARG A 424 43.52 14.25 21.41
N ASN A 425 43.68 13.57 20.27
CA ASN A 425 43.77 12.11 20.19
C ASN A 425 45.16 11.55 20.52
N ARG A 426 46.21 12.38 20.46
CA ARG A 426 47.60 11.97 20.67
C ARG A 426 47.85 11.27 22.01
N THR A 427 47.10 11.62 23.04
CA THR A 427 47.24 11.07 24.41
C THR A 427 46.13 10.09 24.78
N LEU A 428 45.26 9.70 23.84
CA LEU A 428 44.07 8.88 24.10
C LEU A 428 44.24 7.48 23.53
N SER A 429 43.72 6.49 24.27
CA SER A 429 43.55 5.13 23.75
C SER A 429 42.58 5.12 22.56
N PRO A 430 42.67 4.15 21.62
CA PRO A 430 41.80 4.10 20.44
C PRO A 430 40.30 4.23 20.78
N ALA A 431 39.83 3.54 21.81
CA ALA A 431 38.43 3.57 22.25
C ALA A 431 37.95 4.96 22.72
N GLU A 432 38.87 5.81 23.19
CA GLU A 432 38.58 7.14 23.72
C GLU A 432 38.85 8.25 22.71
N ARG A 433 39.41 7.96 21.53
CA ARG A 433 39.72 8.97 20.52
C ARG A 433 38.46 9.67 20.05
N TYR A 434 38.58 10.98 19.90
CA TYR A 434 37.58 11.82 19.27
C TYR A 434 37.45 11.51 17.78
N LYS A 435 36.21 11.41 17.30
CA LYS A 435 35.93 11.01 15.92
C LYS A 435 35.13 12.07 15.18
N ILE A 436 35.50 12.31 13.92
CA ILE A 436 34.92 13.33 13.06
C ILE A 436 34.46 12.73 11.74
N ILE A 437 33.22 13.06 11.36
CA ILE A 437 32.65 12.78 10.05
C ILE A 437 32.72 14.04 9.20
N ILE A 438 33.16 13.92 7.95
CA ILE A 438 33.12 14.99 6.96
C ILE A 438 32.25 14.53 5.80
N TYR A 439 31.14 15.23 5.59
CA TYR A 439 30.16 14.92 4.56
C TYR A 439 30.17 15.97 3.44
N SER A 440 30.22 15.49 2.20
CA SER A 440 29.96 16.30 1.00
C SER A 440 29.19 15.49 -0.04
N GLN A 441 28.34 16.16 -0.80
CA GLN A 441 27.71 15.64 -2.01
C GLN A 441 28.72 15.41 -3.13
N PHE A 442 29.86 16.12 -3.12
CA PHE A 442 30.87 16.05 -4.17
C PHE A 442 32.05 15.19 -3.73
N LYS A 443 32.39 14.19 -4.55
CA LYS A 443 33.57 13.35 -4.34
C LYS A 443 34.84 14.14 -4.66
N ASP A 444 35.01 14.52 -5.92
CA ASP A 444 36.25 15.15 -6.40
C ASP A 444 36.37 16.63 -5.99
N HIS A 445 35.25 17.35 -5.93
CA HIS A 445 35.18 18.77 -5.56
C HIS A 445 34.78 19.01 -4.11
N GLY A 446 34.79 17.97 -3.27
CA GLY A 446 34.47 18.11 -1.85
C GLY A 446 35.47 17.30 -1.05
N ILE A 447 35.21 16.01 -0.92
CA ILE A 447 36.00 15.10 -0.08
C ILE A 447 37.47 15.06 -0.50
N ARG A 448 37.77 14.84 -1.79
CA ARG A 448 39.17 14.70 -2.26
C ARG A 448 40.02 15.94 -2.03
N LEU A 449 39.41 17.13 -1.98
CA LEU A 449 40.12 18.37 -1.73
C LEU A 449 40.63 18.43 -0.29
N ILE A 450 39.79 18.04 0.67
CA ILE A 450 40.18 17.98 2.08
C ILE A 450 41.23 16.88 2.28
N GLN A 451 41.07 15.73 1.64
CA GLN A 451 42.03 14.62 1.71
C GLN A 451 43.45 15.01 1.28
N ARG A 452 43.59 15.96 0.33
CA ARG A 452 44.89 16.46 -0.13
C ARG A 452 45.59 17.39 0.87
N ILE A 453 44.84 18.02 1.78
CA ILE A 453 45.39 19.03 2.70
C ILE A 453 45.48 18.57 4.15
N ILE A 454 44.84 17.46 4.52
CA ILE A 454 44.98 16.86 5.84
C ILE A 454 46.12 15.85 5.84
N ASN A 455 46.82 15.74 6.96
CA ASN A 455 47.90 14.76 7.15
C ASN A 455 47.57 13.82 8.31
N VAL A 456 46.39 13.19 8.24
CA VAL A 456 45.89 12.26 9.26
C VAL A 456 45.26 11.04 8.57
N PRO A 457 45.33 9.84 9.17
CA PRO A 457 44.65 8.67 8.62
C PRO A 457 43.13 8.91 8.52
N PHE A 458 42.53 8.50 7.41
CA PHE A 458 41.10 8.66 7.18
C PHE A 458 40.49 7.46 6.44
N GLY A 459 39.21 7.21 6.71
CA GLY A 459 38.37 6.30 5.93
C GLY A 459 37.51 7.07 4.93
N THR A 460 37.15 6.43 3.81
CA THR A 460 36.20 7.01 2.84
C THR A 460 35.12 6.01 2.46
N ILE A 461 33.86 6.39 2.69
CA ILE A 461 32.70 5.63 2.23
C ILE A 461 31.96 6.45 1.18
N SER A 462 32.00 5.94 -0.05
CA SER A 462 31.35 6.54 -1.22
C SER A 462 30.56 5.48 -1.99
N GLY A 463 29.90 5.88 -3.08
CA GLY A 463 29.13 4.96 -3.94
C GLY A 463 29.97 3.83 -4.54
N ASP A 464 31.26 4.07 -4.74
CA ASP A 464 32.20 3.08 -5.32
C ASP A 464 32.82 2.17 -4.25
N THR A 465 32.55 2.44 -2.96
CA THR A 465 33.08 1.62 -1.86
C THR A 465 32.30 0.31 -1.80
N LYS A 466 32.99 -0.80 -2.11
CA LYS A 466 32.47 -2.18 -2.02
C LYS A 466 31.90 -2.45 -0.62
N VAL A 467 30.86 -3.29 -0.54
CA VAL A 467 30.11 -3.58 0.70
C VAL A 467 31.02 -4.10 1.82
N HIS A 468 31.94 -5.03 1.54
CA HIS A 468 32.85 -5.57 2.56
C HIS A 468 33.83 -4.51 3.10
N VAL A 469 34.42 -3.68 2.23
CA VAL A 469 35.31 -2.57 2.61
C VAL A 469 34.56 -1.56 3.49
N ARG A 470 33.30 -1.27 3.13
CA ARG A 470 32.43 -0.39 3.92
C ARG A 470 32.25 -0.94 5.35
N SER A 471 31.94 -2.23 5.48
CA SER A 471 31.78 -2.88 6.79
C SER A 471 33.07 -2.82 7.63
N GLN A 472 34.22 -3.07 7.01
CA GLN A 472 35.53 -2.99 7.67
C GLN A 472 35.85 -1.56 8.14
N LEU A 473 35.64 -0.55 7.29
CA LEU A 473 35.86 0.86 7.66
C LEU A 473 34.94 1.30 8.81
N VAL A 474 33.68 0.86 8.81
CA VAL A 474 32.75 1.12 9.91
C VAL A 474 33.24 0.50 11.21
N GLN A 475 33.76 -0.73 11.16
CA GLN A 475 34.32 -1.40 12.34
C GLN A 475 35.56 -0.67 12.88
N GLN A 476 36.52 -0.34 12.02
CA GLN A 476 37.72 0.42 12.38
C GLN A 476 37.39 1.80 12.96
N TYR A 477 36.41 2.49 12.36
CA TYR A 477 35.91 3.76 12.88
C TYR A 477 35.28 3.59 14.26
N ASN A 478 34.44 2.57 14.46
CA ASN A 478 33.80 2.29 15.74
C ASN A 478 34.80 1.89 16.83
N GLN A 479 35.88 1.20 16.49
CA GLN A 479 36.98 0.84 17.39
C GLN A 479 37.93 2.01 17.68
N GLY A 480 37.95 3.04 16.82
CA GLY A 480 38.77 4.23 16.97
C GLY A 480 40.15 4.14 16.31
N ASP A 481 40.35 3.13 15.45
CA ASP A 481 41.53 3.00 14.59
C ASP A 481 41.52 4.08 13.50
N VAL A 482 40.33 4.43 13.03
CA VAL A 482 40.09 5.54 12.08
C VAL A 482 39.27 6.61 12.79
N THR A 483 39.83 7.81 12.94
CA THR A 483 39.19 8.94 13.64
C THR A 483 38.52 9.92 12.68
N VAL A 484 38.94 9.95 11.41
CA VAL A 484 38.37 10.80 10.36
C VAL A 484 37.67 9.95 9.31
N LEU A 485 36.37 10.18 9.10
CA LEU A 485 35.58 9.46 8.11
C LEU A 485 34.92 10.40 7.11
N PHE A 486 35.22 10.20 5.83
CA PHE A 486 34.58 10.91 4.74
C PHE A 486 33.37 10.15 4.21
N LEU A 487 32.23 10.84 4.08
CA LEU A 487 30.98 10.27 3.57
C LEU A 487 30.47 11.07 2.37
N THR A 488 30.09 10.37 1.29
CA THR A 488 29.24 10.96 0.26
C THR A 488 27.78 10.54 0.42
N LYS A 489 26.87 11.20 -0.30
CA LYS A 489 25.46 10.82 -0.36
C LYS A 489 25.27 9.32 -0.63
N ALA A 490 26.01 8.78 -1.59
CA ALA A 490 25.91 7.37 -1.99
C ALA A 490 26.55 6.39 -0.96
N GLY A 491 27.40 6.89 -0.06
CA GLY A 491 28.07 6.10 0.96
C GLY A 491 27.41 6.12 2.35
N GLY A 492 26.51 7.07 2.61
CA GLY A 492 25.96 7.32 3.94
C GLY A 492 24.74 6.47 4.35
N GLU A 493 24.21 5.63 3.47
CA GLU A 493 23.02 4.82 3.77
C GLU A 493 23.36 3.60 4.62
N GLY A 494 22.58 3.35 5.67
CA GLY A 494 22.65 2.10 6.44
C GLY A 494 23.82 1.94 7.40
N LEU A 495 24.74 2.91 7.50
CA LEU A 495 25.93 2.79 8.38
C LEU A 495 25.56 2.82 9.87
N ASP A 496 26.40 2.26 10.75
CA ASP A 496 26.39 2.41 12.22
C ASP A 496 27.68 3.05 12.77
N LEU A 497 27.67 4.37 13.03
CA LEU A 497 28.86 5.17 13.33
C LEU A 497 28.87 5.64 14.79
N LYS A 498 29.46 4.83 15.66
CA LYS A 498 29.48 5.01 17.13
C LYS A 498 30.60 5.93 17.58
N GLY A 499 30.36 6.66 18.67
CA GLY A 499 31.32 7.55 19.31
C GLY A 499 31.75 8.72 18.42
N THR A 500 30.83 9.30 17.64
CA THR A 500 31.13 10.43 16.75
C THR A 500 30.93 11.75 17.49
N ASP A 501 32.00 12.51 17.68
CA ASP A 501 31.95 13.80 18.40
C ASP A 501 31.60 14.98 17.50
N ALA A 502 31.95 14.91 16.22
CA ALA A 502 31.75 16.00 15.27
C ALA A 502 31.32 15.52 13.89
N ILE A 503 30.41 16.28 13.28
CA ILE A 503 29.98 16.08 11.89
C ILE A 503 30.13 17.42 11.18
N VAL A 504 30.85 17.43 10.07
CA VAL A 504 31.05 18.61 9.22
C VAL A 504 30.27 18.40 7.94
N ILE A 505 29.25 19.22 7.73
CA ILE A 505 28.47 19.29 6.49
C ILE A 505 29.13 20.36 5.63
N MET A 506 29.80 19.92 4.57
CA MET A 506 30.58 20.79 3.70
C MET A 506 29.70 21.80 2.97
N GLU A 507 28.52 21.43 2.48
CA GLU A 507 27.67 22.37 1.78
C GLU A 507 26.18 22.16 2.05
N PRO A 508 25.38 23.23 2.01
CA PRO A 508 23.93 23.12 2.13
C PRO A 508 23.36 22.40 0.91
N THR A 509 22.19 21.81 1.10
CA THR A 509 21.55 20.95 0.10
C THR A 509 20.11 21.37 -0.11
N TRP A 510 19.55 21.12 -1.29
CA TRP A 510 18.15 21.43 -1.61
C TRP A 510 17.14 20.78 -0.67
N ASN A 511 17.50 19.66 -0.05
CA ASN A 511 16.66 18.96 0.91
C ASN A 511 17.45 18.52 2.13
N ASP A 512 17.16 19.14 3.27
CA ASP A 512 17.85 18.83 4.54
C ASP A 512 17.66 17.39 4.98
N ASN A 513 16.60 16.70 4.55
CA ASN A 513 16.38 15.30 4.86
C ASN A 513 17.60 14.44 4.49
N THR A 514 18.31 14.76 3.40
CA THR A 514 19.54 14.03 3.03
C THR A 514 20.66 14.26 4.05
N THR A 515 20.82 15.49 4.53
CA THR A 515 21.82 15.84 5.55
C THR A 515 21.45 15.22 6.91
N GLU A 516 20.18 15.26 7.28
CA GLU A 516 19.63 14.64 8.48
C GLU A 516 19.82 13.12 8.47
N GLN A 517 19.69 12.48 7.30
CA GLN A 517 19.99 11.06 7.12
C GLN A 517 21.44 10.70 7.44
N VAL A 518 22.38 11.61 7.19
CA VAL A 518 23.81 11.44 7.51
C VAL A 518 24.06 11.69 8.99
N ILE A 519 23.47 12.76 9.55
CA ILE A 519 23.60 13.10 10.97
C ILE A 519 23.07 11.95 11.85
N ALA A 520 21.93 11.37 11.46
CA ALA A 520 21.32 10.23 12.14
C ALA A 520 22.19 8.96 12.09
N ARG A 521 23.26 8.92 11.28
CA ARG A 521 24.23 7.82 11.32
C ARG A 521 25.14 7.90 12.55
N ALA A 522 25.36 9.09 13.09
CA ALA A 522 26.12 9.30 14.31
C ALA A 522 25.22 9.47 15.55
N ILE A 523 24.08 10.14 15.38
CA ILE A 523 23.13 10.44 16.46
C ILE A 523 21.99 9.43 16.39
N ARG A 524 22.13 8.36 17.18
CA ARG A 524 21.14 7.29 17.31
C ARG A 524 21.16 6.77 18.73
N PHE A 525 20.23 5.87 19.01
CA PHE A 525 20.20 5.15 20.26
C PHE A 525 21.52 4.42 20.55
N ARG A 526 22.08 4.63 21.74
CA ARG A 526 23.30 3.96 22.22
C ARG A 526 24.50 4.05 21.27
N SER A 527 24.55 5.05 20.39
CA SER A 527 25.78 5.29 19.62
C SER A 527 26.92 5.82 20.46
N HIS A 528 26.64 6.32 21.68
CA HIS A 528 27.63 6.85 22.59
C HIS A 528 27.53 6.12 23.91
N THR A 529 28.62 5.46 24.30
CA THR A 529 28.81 4.84 25.61
C THR A 529 29.80 5.68 26.41
N GLY A 530 29.57 5.82 27.72
CA GLY A 530 30.43 6.62 28.59
C GLY A 530 30.07 8.12 28.65
N PRO A 531 30.94 8.98 29.21
CA PRO A 531 30.61 10.36 29.55
C PRO A 531 30.49 11.31 28.34
N ARG A 532 31.07 10.95 27.19
CA ARG A 532 31.09 11.79 25.99
C ARG A 532 29.86 11.54 25.12
N ARG A 533 28.79 12.27 25.43
CA ARG A 533 27.47 12.09 24.81
C ARG A 533 26.97 13.33 24.11
N LYS A 534 27.86 14.07 23.45
CA LYS A 534 27.54 15.31 22.73
C LYS A 534 28.11 15.25 21.31
N VAL A 535 27.27 15.47 20.30
CA VAL A 535 27.69 15.53 18.90
C VAL A 535 27.53 16.96 18.37
N LYS A 536 28.62 17.54 17.86
CA LYS A 536 28.62 18.87 17.25
C LYS A 536 28.43 18.76 15.74
N VAL A 537 27.37 19.35 15.21
CA VAL A 537 27.08 19.39 13.78
C VAL A 537 27.48 20.77 13.24
N TYR A 538 28.54 20.84 12.44
CA TYR A 538 29.03 22.05 11.79
C TYR A 538 28.46 22.12 10.37
N ARG A 539 27.59 23.09 10.11
CA ARG A 539 27.02 23.36 8.78
C ARG A 539 27.76 24.53 8.16
N LEU A 540 28.61 24.26 7.19
CA LEU A 540 29.45 25.29 6.56
C LEU A 540 28.70 25.97 5.41
N CYS A 541 28.86 27.29 5.33
CA CYS A 541 28.31 28.13 4.29
C CYS A 541 29.38 29.13 3.84
N HIS A 542 29.89 29.00 2.61
CA HIS A 542 30.80 30.00 2.04
C HIS A 542 29.97 31.23 1.64
N VAL A 543 30.35 32.43 2.06
CA VAL A 543 29.64 33.68 1.75
C VAL A 543 30.57 34.68 1.10
N ALA A 544 30.07 35.44 0.12
CA ALA A 544 30.76 36.60 -0.43
C ALA A 544 30.56 37.83 0.47
N ASP A 545 31.44 38.83 0.34
CA ASP A 545 31.42 40.04 1.17
C ASP A 545 30.08 40.80 1.15
N ARG A 546 29.37 40.77 0.01
CA ARG A 546 28.07 41.44 -0.18
C ARG A 546 26.85 40.57 0.16
N ASP A 547 27.04 39.32 0.58
CA ASP A 547 25.93 38.40 0.87
C ASP A 547 25.08 38.85 2.07
N VAL A 548 25.67 39.61 3.00
CA VAL A 548 25.09 39.89 4.33
C VAL A 548 24.68 41.36 4.49
N THR A 549 24.50 42.10 3.39
CA THR A 549 24.00 43.48 3.45
C THR A 549 22.51 43.55 3.81
N PRO A 550 22.00 44.66 4.38
CA PRO A 550 20.56 44.86 4.61
C PRO A 550 19.71 44.71 3.33
N SER A 551 20.25 45.17 2.19
CA SER A 551 19.61 45.03 0.87
C SER A 551 19.52 43.57 0.46
N SER A 552 20.62 42.81 0.53
CA SER A 552 20.63 41.37 0.24
C SER A 552 19.70 40.60 1.18
N LYS A 553 19.66 40.93 2.48
CA LYS A 553 18.72 40.32 3.44
C LYS A 553 17.25 40.61 3.11
N LYS A 554 16.93 41.86 2.71
CA LYS A 554 15.58 42.27 2.31
C LYS A 554 15.16 41.59 1.00
N PHE A 555 16.07 41.54 0.02
CA PHE A 555 15.89 40.80 -1.23
C PHE A 555 15.62 39.32 -0.95
N ILE A 556 16.50 38.65 -0.20
CA ILE A 556 16.35 37.23 0.17
C ILE A 556 15.00 36.99 0.87
N LYS A 557 14.59 37.87 1.79
CA LYS A 557 13.29 37.75 2.49
C LYS A 557 12.10 37.91 1.54
N ASN A 558 12.14 38.89 0.64
CA ASN A 558 11.08 39.11 -0.36
C ASN A 558 11.04 37.97 -1.38
N TYR A 559 12.20 37.48 -1.77
CA TYR A 559 12.38 36.36 -2.68
C TYR A 559 11.79 35.07 -2.11
N ILE A 560 12.08 34.75 -0.84
CA ILE A 560 11.48 33.60 -0.14
C ILE A 560 9.94 33.70 -0.17
N ARG A 561 9.39 34.90 0.07
CA ARG A 561 7.93 35.11 0.02
C ARG A 561 7.37 34.91 -1.39
N ALA A 562 8.09 35.35 -2.42
CA ALA A 562 7.64 35.27 -3.81
C ALA A 562 7.73 33.84 -4.38
N VAL A 563 8.76 33.07 -4.03
CA VAL A 563 9.01 31.74 -4.60
C VAL A 563 8.33 30.61 -3.79
N GLY A 564 7.99 30.85 -2.52
CA GLY A 564 7.32 29.85 -1.68
C GLY A 564 8.17 28.58 -1.51
N LEU A 565 7.61 27.41 -1.85
CA LEU A 565 8.30 26.12 -1.82
C LEU A 565 9.02 25.76 -3.14
N GLN A 566 8.96 26.60 -4.17
CA GLN A 566 9.57 26.31 -5.47
C GLN A 566 11.09 26.55 -5.44
N PRO A 567 11.89 25.87 -6.28
CA PRO A 567 13.29 26.19 -6.44
C PRO A 567 13.47 27.64 -6.91
N PRO A 568 14.56 28.30 -6.49
CA PRO A 568 14.85 29.65 -6.90
C PRO A 568 15.10 29.77 -8.42
N LYS A 569 14.37 30.69 -9.10
CA LYS A 569 14.77 31.19 -10.44
C LYS A 569 16.07 31.97 -10.37
N THR A 570 16.98 31.70 -11.31
CA THR A 570 18.34 32.24 -11.33
C THR A 570 18.37 33.76 -11.52
N THR A 571 17.54 34.33 -12.39
CA THR A 571 17.59 35.73 -12.85
C THR A 571 17.61 36.79 -11.73
N GLY A 572 16.79 36.67 -10.69
CA GLY A 572 16.74 37.68 -9.62
C GLY A 572 17.89 37.60 -8.59
N LEU A 573 18.50 36.43 -8.41
CA LEU A 573 19.55 36.23 -7.39
C LEU A 573 20.92 36.79 -7.81
N LEU A 574 21.07 37.03 -9.11
CA LEU A 574 22.33 37.39 -9.76
C LEU A 574 22.64 38.88 -9.65
N GLU A 575 21.62 39.72 -9.59
CA GLU A 575 21.74 41.18 -9.36
C GLU A 575 22.45 41.49 -8.03
N HIS A 576 22.35 40.57 -7.07
CA HIS A 576 22.94 40.70 -5.74
C HIS A 576 24.23 39.90 -5.53
N LEU A 577 24.70 39.16 -6.56
CA LEU A 577 25.91 38.32 -6.52
C LEU A 577 26.02 37.40 -5.30
N ILE A 578 24.89 36.85 -4.86
CA ILE A 578 24.83 36.07 -3.61
C ILE A 578 25.49 34.70 -3.82
N SER A 579 26.29 34.24 -2.85
CA SER A 579 26.86 32.89 -2.91
C SER A 579 25.79 31.79 -2.98
N SER A 580 26.05 30.75 -3.77
CA SER A 580 25.08 29.65 -3.93
C SER A 580 24.88 28.84 -2.66
N ASP A 581 25.88 28.76 -1.78
CA ASP A 581 25.72 28.18 -0.45
C ASP A 581 24.66 28.97 0.36
N MET A 582 24.74 30.30 0.38
CA MET A 582 23.79 31.13 1.15
C MET A 582 22.37 31.04 0.60
N ILE A 583 22.21 31.07 -0.73
CA ILE A 583 20.91 30.94 -1.40
C ILE A 583 20.22 29.63 -0.96
N ILE A 584 20.95 28.50 -1.07
CA ILE A 584 20.40 27.19 -0.76
C ILE A 584 20.14 27.05 0.74
N ALA A 585 21.06 27.51 1.60
CA ALA A 585 20.88 27.47 3.04
C ALA A 585 19.62 28.24 3.48
N VAL A 586 19.35 29.39 2.86
CA VAL A 586 18.17 30.18 3.16
C VAL A 586 16.89 29.53 2.61
N TYR A 587 16.91 29.08 1.35
CA TYR A 587 15.79 28.34 0.75
C TYR A 587 15.43 27.11 1.59
N GLN A 588 16.43 26.34 2.00
CA GLN A 588 16.28 25.15 2.82
C GLN A 588 15.61 25.46 4.16
N ARG A 589 16.02 26.53 4.85
CA ARG A 589 15.40 26.98 6.11
C ARG A 589 13.95 27.43 5.91
N ALA A 590 13.66 28.17 4.85
CA ALA A 590 12.31 28.60 4.54
C ALA A 590 11.39 27.40 4.26
N LYS A 591 11.86 26.45 3.44
CA LYS A 591 11.17 25.19 3.15
C LYS A 591 10.92 24.38 4.42
N GLN A 592 11.92 24.20 5.28
CA GLN A 592 11.74 23.51 6.57
C GLN A 592 10.70 24.21 7.45
N LYS A 593 10.74 25.54 7.54
CA LYS A 593 9.77 26.29 8.34
C LYS A 593 8.33 26.10 7.81
N ALA A 594 8.15 26.08 6.50
CA ALA A 594 6.85 25.85 5.88
C ALA A 594 6.34 24.41 6.10
N LEU A 595 7.22 23.41 5.98
CA LEU A 595 6.86 22.00 6.20
C LEU A 595 6.62 21.69 7.68
N LYS A 596 7.29 22.39 8.60
CA LYS A 596 7.17 22.16 10.05
C LYS A 596 5.74 22.27 10.56
N LYS A 597 4.94 23.20 10.03
CA LYS A 597 3.52 23.32 10.42
C LYS A 597 2.75 22.01 10.20
N MET A 598 2.99 21.35 9.06
CA MET A 598 2.37 20.06 8.74
C MET A 598 2.93 18.92 9.59
N GLU A 599 4.22 18.97 9.95
CA GLU A 599 4.81 18.01 10.89
C GLU A 599 4.20 18.14 12.30
N ASP A 600 4.02 19.38 12.79
CA ASP A 600 3.38 19.67 14.07
C ASP A 600 1.92 19.16 14.09
N GLU A 601 1.20 19.23 12.96
CA GLU A 601 -0.14 18.64 12.83
C GLU A 601 -0.11 17.10 12.87
N LEU A 602 0.85 16.45 12.20
CA LEU A 602 1.03 14.99 12.28
C LEU A 602 1.38 14.52 13.70
N GLU A 603 2.17 15.31 14.43
CA GLU A 603 2.48 15.08 15.84
C GLU A 603 1.22 15.14 16.71
N LYS A 604 0.36 16.16 16.52
CA LYS A 604 -0.94 16.25 17.21
C LYS A 604 -1.81 15.03 16.94
N LEU A 605 -1.96 14.61 15.67
CA LEU A 605 -2.74 13.42 15.31
C LEU A 605 -2.19 12.14 15.93
N SER A 606 -0.87 12.05 16.16
CA SER A 606 -0.27 10.93 16.87
C SER A 606 -0.60 10.92 18.35
N ILE A 607 -0.71 12.08 19.01
CA ILE A 607 -1.11 12.15 20.42
C ILE A 607 -2.57 11.68 20.55
N GLU A 608 -3.43 12.10 19.63
CA GLU A 608 -4.83 11.68 19.60
C GLU A 608 -5.01 10.18 19.33
N LYS A 609 -4.09 9.54 18.59
CA LYS A 609 -4.11 8.09 18.34
C LYS A 609 -4.19 7.29 19.65
N ASN A 610 -3.54 7.74 20.72
CA ASN A 610 -3.55 7.05 22.01
C ASN A 610 -4.97 6.96 22.63
N ASN A 611 -5.91 7.79 22.17
CA ASN A 611 -7.30 7.79 22.60
C ASN A 611 -8.22 6.97 21.67
N CYS A 612 -7.70 6.42 20.57
CA CYS A 612 -8.47 5.63 19.62
C CYS A 612 -8.44 4.16 20.05
N ARG A 613 -9.58 3.66 20.55
CA ARG A 613 -9.79 2.25 20.91
C ARG A 613 -9.96 1.36 19.69
#